data_AF-A0A2K8T0W5-F1
#
_entry.id   AF-A0A2K8T0W5-F1
#
_cell.length_a   1.000
_cell.length_b   1.000
_cell.length_c   1.000
_cell.angle_alpha   90.00
_cell.angle_beta   90.00
_cell.angle_gamma   90.00
#
_symmetry.space_group_name_H-M   'P 1'
#
loop_
_entity.id
_entity.type
_entity.pdbx_description
1 polymer ?
#
loop_
_entity_poly.entity_id
_entity_poly.type
_entity_poly.pdbx_seq_one_letter_code
_entity_poly.pdbx_strand_id
1 'polypeptide(L)' 'MTERPNPSNEIHHVGFPEGQLLGNGADVEECAEISAAYLQGKPLPESDNPVINPISDRLTQTTGYGLYSDWGEE' A
#
# COMPACT_ATOMS: atom_id res chain seq x y z
N MET A 1 2.75 -34.28 -5.59
CA MET A 1 3.51 -33.13 -5.05
C MET A 1 2.51 -32.02 -4.82
N THR A 2 2.37 -31.57 -3.58
CA THR A 2 1.41 -30.55 -3.17
C THR A 2 1.84 -29.20 -3.73
N GLU A 3 1.25 -28.80 -4.85
CA GLU A 3 1.37 -27.45 -5.38
C GLU A 3 0.63 -26.53 -4.41
N ARG A 4 1.38 -25.87 -3.53
CA ARG A 4 0.87 -24.73 -2.79
C ARG A 4 0.51 -23.67 -3.85
N PRO A 5 -0.74 -23.21 -3.98
CA PRO A 5 -0.94 -21.98 -4.69
C PRO A 5 -0.20 -20.92 -3.87
N ASN A 6 0.89 -20.37 -4.42
CA ASN A 6 1.28 -19.03 -4.01
C ASN A 6 0.00 -18.21 -4.13
N PRO A 7 -0.55 -17.62 -3.05
CA PRO A 7 -1.59 -16.63 -3.25
C PRO A 7 -0.91 -15.56 -4.09
N SER A 8 -1.27 -15.49 -5.38
CA SER A 8 -0.84 -14.43 -6.27
C SER A 8 -1.00 -13.14 -5.49
N ASN A 9 0.12 -12.50 -5.14
CA ASN A 9 0.14 -11.15 -4.62
C ASN A 9 -0.10 -10.16 -5.79
N GLU A 10 -0.82 -10.62 -6.82
CA GLU A 10 -1.45 -9.81 -7.86
C GLU A 10 -2.59 -9.09 -7.18
N ILE A 11 -2.21 -8.02 -6.49
CA ILE A 11 -3.10 -6.96 -6.14
C ILE A 11 -3.70 -6.47 -7.46
N HIS A 12 -4.94 -6.88 -7.72
CA HIS A 12 -5.69 -6.42 -8.89
C HIS A 12 -5.69 -4.89 -8.87
N HIS A 13 -5.04 -4.29 -9.87
CA HIS A 13 -4.70 -2.87 -10.04
C HIS A 13 -5.82 -1.82 -9.84
N VAL A 14 -7.06 -2.22 -9.56
CA VAL A 14 -8.19 -1.30 -9.46
C VAL A 14 -8.42 -0.94 -7.99
N GLY A 15 -7.89 0.21 -7.58
CA GLY A 15 -8.12 0.78 -6.26
C GLY A 15 -7.13 0.33 -5.17
N PHE A 16 -5.91 -0.06 -5.51
CA PHE A 16 -4.85 -0.26 -4.52
C PHE A 16 -3.89 0.94 -4.52
N PRO A 17 -3.47 1.46 -3.36
CA PRO A 17 -3.70 0.94 -2.00
C PRO A 17 -5.03 1.36 -1.34
N GLU A 18 -5.79 2.26 -1.95
CA GLU A 18 -6.96 2.93 -1.35
C GLU A 18 -8.04 1.97 -0.80
N GLY A 19 -8.34 0.89 -1.52
CA GLY A 19 -9.33 -0.11 -1.13
C GLY A 19 -8.91 -0.97 0.08
N GLN A 20 -7.60 -1.12 0.34
CA GLN A 20 -7.12 -1.75 1.56
C GLN A 20 -7.23 -0.79 2.75
N LEU A 21 -7.00 0.50 2.53
CA LEU A 21 -7.05 1.51 3.59
C LEU A 21 -8.50 1.80 3.98
N LEU A 22 -9.34 2.20 3.03
CA LEU A 22 -10.77 2.48 3.25
C LEU A 22 -11.53 1.24 3.74
N GLY A 23 -11.20 0.06 3.22
CA GLY A 23 -11.81 -1.20 3.64
C GLY A 23 -11.50 -1.61 5.09
N ASN A 24 -10.41 -1.08 5.68
CA ASN A 24 -10.00 -1.35 7.05
C ASN A 24 -10.22 -0.16 7.99
N GLY A 25 -10.99 0.85 7.56
CA GLY A 25 -11.40 1.96 8.38
C GLY A 25 -10.39 3.10 8.48
N ALA A 26 -9.53 3.27 7.46
CA ALA A 26 -8.85 4.54 7.25
C ALA A 26 -9.88 5.61 6.87
N ASP A 27 -9.67 6.84 7.34
CA ASP A 27 -10.41 7.98 6.83
C ASP A 27 -10.04 8.26 5.37
N VAL A 28 -10.89 8.99 4.64
CA VAL A 28 -10.62 9.38 3.24
C VAL A 28 -9.37 10.24 3.14
N GLU A 29 -9.15 11.17 4.07
CA GLU A 29 -7.96 12.04 4.06
C GLU A 29 -6.69 11.21 4.34
N GLU A 30 -6.72 10.39 5.38
CA GLU A 30 -5.62 9.49 5.75
C GLU A 30 -5.29 8.50 4.64
N CYS A 31 -6.32 7.93 4.01
CA CYS A 31 -6.18 7.06 2.85
C CYS A 31 -5.50 7.78 1.69
N ALA A 32 -5.89 9.02 1.40
CA ALA A 32 -5.27 9.81 0.33
C ALA A 32 -3.81 10.12 0.63
N GLU A 33 -3.47 10.48 1.87
CA GLU A 33 -2.09 10.77 2.29
C GLU A 33 -1.19 9.53 2.20
N ILE A 34 -1.63 8.39 2.72
CA ILE A 34 -0.89 7.12 2.64
C ILE A 34 -0.77 6.67 1.18
N SER A 35 -1.82 6.79 0.37
CA SER A 35 -1.79 6.40 -1.04
C SER A 35 -0.84 7.28 -1.85
N ALA A 36 -0.81 8.59 -1.59
CA ALA A 36 0.12 9.49 -2.23
C ALA A 36 1.57 9.18 -1.84
N ALA A 37 1.85 8.95 -0.56
CA ALA A 37 3.17 8.57 -0.07
C ALA A 37 3.61 7.22 -0.67
N TYR A 38 2.70 6.25 -0.74
CA TYR A 38 2.91 4.94 -1.34
C TYR A 38 3.32 5.04 -2.80
N LEU A 39 2.61 5.83 -3.61
CA LEU A 39 2.93 6.00 -5.03
C LEU A 39 4.26 6.74 -5.24
N GLN A 40 4.57 7.68 -4.35
CA GLN A 40 5.81 8.46 -4.36
C GLN A 40 7.00 7.78 -3.66
N GLY A 41 6.82 6.57 -3.11
CA GLY A 41 7.88 5.83 -2.41
C GLY A 41 8.40 6.53 -1.15
N LYS A 42 7.61 7.47 -0.62
CA LYS A 42 7.94 8.22 0.59
C LYS A 42 7.54 7.41 1.83
N PRO A 43 8.22 7.64 2.98
CA PRO A 43 7.79 7.04 4.24
C PRO A 43 6.30 7.28 4.46
N LEU A 44 5.56 6.18 4.67
CA LEU A 44 4.12 6.24 4.87
C LEU A 44 3.82 6.91 6.22
N PRO A 45 2.84 7.82 6.29
CA PRO A 45 2.47 8.45 7.55
C PRO A 45 1.88 7.41 8.51
N GLU A 46 2.19 7.58 9.80
CA GLU A 46 1.58 6.78 10.86
C GLU A 46 0.13 7.19 11.04
N SER A 47 -0.74 6.19 11.12
CA SER A 47 -2.17 6.34 11.38
C SER A 47 -2.45 6.14 12.86
N ASP A 48 -3.44 6.85 13.40
CA ASP A 48 -3.96 6.61 14.75
C ASP A 48 -4.73 5.27 14.83
N ASN A 49 -5.16 4.75 13.68
CA ASN A 49 -5.82 3.46 13.60
C ASN A 49 -4.77 2.32 13.64
N PRO A 50 -4.77 1.49 14.70
CA PRO A 50 -3.77 0.43 14.88
C PRO A 50 -3.84 -0.68 13.81
N VAL A 51 -4.94 -0.74 13.04
CA VAL A 51 -5.10 -1.67 11.92
C VAL A 51 -4.44 -1.14 10.65
N ILE A 52 -4.34 0.18 10.48
CA ILE A 52 -3.79 0.80 9.28
C ILE A 52 -2.27 0.75 9.27
N ASN A 53 -1.60 0.96 10.40
CA ASN A 53 -0.13 0.88 10.50
C ASN A 53 0.48 -0.44 9.97
N PRO A 54 0.00 -1.65 10.35
CA PRO A 54 0.52 -2.90 9.78
C PRO A 54 0.15 -3.09 8.31
N ILE A 55 -0.97 -2.51 7.84
CA ILE A 55 -1.31 -2.53 6.41
C ILE A 55 -0.32 -1.65 5.65
N SER A 56 -0.09 -0.42 6.11
CA SER A 56 0.90 0.50 5.55
C SER A 56 2.29 -0.11 5.49
N ASP A 57 2.77 -0.74 6.58
CA ASP A 57 4.05 -1.48 6.55
C ASP A 57 4.09 -2.52 5.42
N ARG A 58 3.03 -3.31 5.28
CA ARG A 58 2.92 -4.29 4.21
C ARG A 58 2.84 -3.66 2.82
N LEU A 59 2.23 -2.48 2.67
CA LEU A 59 2.19 -1.73 1.41
C LEU A 59 3.61 -1.44 0.92
N THR A 60 4.55 -1.06 1.81
CA THR A 60 5.95 -0.78 1.43
C THR A 60 6.69 -1.98 0.83
N GLN A 61 6.21 -3.19 1.10
CA GLN A 61 6.79 -4.44 0.60
C GLN A 61 6.19 -4.88 -0.74
N THR A 62 5.24 -4.11 -1.29
CA THR A 62 4.59 -4.44 -2.57
C THR A 62 5.27 -3.75 -3.75
N THR A 63 5.16 -4.34 -4.93
CA THR A 63 5.82 -3.87 -6.16
C THR A 63 5.30 -2.55 -6.70
N GLY A 64 4.18 -2.03 -6.18
CA GLY A 64 3.68 -0.71 -6.54
C GLY A 64 4.12 0.40 -5.58
N TYR A 65 4.80 0.07 -4.48
CA TYR A 65 5.38 1.09 -3.62
C TYR A 65 6.49 1.79 -4.38
N GLY A 66 6.35 3.10 -4.50
CA GLY A 66 7.23 3.93 -5.29
C GLY A 66 7.10 3.74 -6.81
N LEU A 67 5.96 3.26 -7.32
CA LEU A 67 5.74 3.08 -8.75
C LEU A 67 5.99 4.36 -9.58
N TYR A 68 5.67 5.53 -9.00
CA TYR A 68 5.90 6.83 -9.62
C TYR A 68 7.00 7.61 -8.87
N SER A 69 7.87 6.89 -8.16
CA SER A 69 9.03 7.50 -7.53
C SER A 69 10.03 7.90 -8.60
N ASP A 70 10.01 9.18 -8.94
CA ASP A 70 11.17 9.91 -9.43
C ASP A 70 12.20 10.09 -8.28
N TRP A 71 12.56 8.99 -7.62
CA TRP A 71 13.59 8.91 -6.57
C TRP A 71 14.73 8.00 -7.03
N GLY A 72 14.95 7.87 -8.34
CA GLY A 72 15.99 7.00 -8.89
C GLY A 72 16.21 7.02 -10.41
N GLU A 73 15.84 8.08 -11.14
CA GLU A 73 16.44 8.31 -12.46
C GLU A 73 17.65 9.24 -12.30
N GLU A 74 18.80 8.61 -12.03
CA GLU A 74 20.16 9.14 -12.31
C GLU A 74 20.76 8.39 -13.51
#